data_AF-A0A1G9T502-F1
#
_entry.id   AF-A0A1G9T502-F1
#
_cell.length_a   1.000
_cell.length_b   1.000
_cell.length_c   1.000
_cell.angle_alpha   90.00
_cell.angle_beta   90.00
_cell.angle_gamma   90.00
#
_symmetry.space_group_name_H-M   'P 1'
#
loop_
_entity.id
_entity.type
_entity.pdbx_description
1 polymer ?
#
loop_
_entity_poly.entity_id
_entity_poly.type
_entity_poly.pdbx_seq_one_letter_code
_entity_poly.pdbx_strand_id
1 'polypeptide(L)'
;MLAEEFERHVGQVTLYNILGNEPFPNVQAYDAMLIGSYTWNNGQTPFDVKDFVADLGYKPENVFVFGTGDTQFGGDDMFCLAAEKLARFYHSPLPSLKVEQSPRGEQEQEVINWMKGVLTWLS
;
A
#
# COMPACT_ATOMS: atom_id res chain seq x y z
N MET A 1 10.97 3.91 7.10
CA MET A 1 10.25 5.19 6.85
C MET A 1 8.77 5.09 7.18
N LEU A 2 7.87 4.51 6.36
CA LEU A 2 6.43 4.52 6.66
C LEU A 2 6.09 3.89 8.03
N ALA A 3 6.55 2.66 8.28
CA ALA A 3 6.29 1.96 9.54
C ALA A 3 6.76 2.76 10.76
N GLU A 4 8.02 3.18 10.74
CA GLU A 4 8.65 3.98 11.80
C GLU A 4 7.89 5.29 12.06
N GLU A 5 7.42 5.96 11.00
CA GLU A 5 6.63 7.17 11.13
C GLU A 5 5.22 6.91 11.69
N PHE A 6 4.57 5.80 11.32
CA PHE A 6 3.30 5.40 11.94
C PHE A 6 3.50 5.04 13.42
N GLU A 7 4.53 4.29 13.78
CA GLU A 7 4.86 3.91 15.17
C GLU A 7 5.05 5.12 16.10
N ARG A 8 5.41 6.30 15.57
CA ARG A 8 5.47 7.55 16.35
C ARG A 8 4.10 8.13 16.70
N HIS A 9 3.05 7.77 15.95
CA HIS A 9 1.73 8.40 16.03
C HIS A 9 0.61 7.42 16.40
N VAL A 10 0.80 6.12 16.19
CA VAL A 10 -0.17 5.06 16.50
C VAL A 10 0.40 4.08 17.51
N GLY A 11 -0.48 3.42 18.27
CA GLY A 11 -0.05 2.53 19.35
C GLY A 11 0.65 1.26 18.89
N GLN A 12 0.20 0.66 17.78
CA GLN A 12 0.74 -0.61 17.28
C GLN A 12 0.79 -0.61 15.75
N VAL A 13 1.94 -1.00 15.20
CA VAL A 13 2.12 -1.30 13.78
C VAL A 13 2.61 -2.74 13.66
N THR A 14 2.08 -3.49 12.70
CA THR A 14 2.58 -4.82 12.35
C THR A 14 2.96 -4.82 10.88
N LEU A 15 4.21 -5.20 10.62
CA LEU A 15 4.70 -5.40 9.26
C LEU A 15 4.53 -6.87 8.89
N TYR A 16 3.99 -7.09 7.70
CA TYR A 16 3.82 -8.42 7.13
C TYR A 16 4.40 -8.41 5.71
N ASN A 17 5.32 -9.33 5.45
CA ASN A 17 5.86 -9.52 4.10
C ASN A 17 4.99 -10.53 3.35
N ILE A 18 4.26 -10.08 2.31
CA ILE A 18 3.41 -10.93 1.46
C ILE A 18 4.19 -12.09 0.81
N LEU A 19 5.49 -11.92 0.56
CA LEU A 19 6.37 -12.96 0.01
C LEU A 19 7.08 -13.79 1.09
N GLY A 20 6.80 -13.50 2.36
CA GLY A 20 7.40 -14.17 3.50
C GLY A 20 6.76 -15.53 3.80
N ASN A 21 7.40 -16.28 4.68
CA ASN A 21 6.85 -17.54 5.21
C ASN A 21 6.15 -17.35 6.57
N GLU A 22 5.76 -16.11 6.88
CA GLU A 22 5.13 -15.77 8.15
C GLU A 22 3.65 -16.22 8.14
N PRO A 23 3.10 -16.63 9.30
CA PRO A 23 1.68 -16.95 9.40
C PRO A 23 0.83 -15.78 8.90
N PHE A 24 -0.25 -16.10 8.18
CA PHE A 24 -1.18 -15.08 7.68
C PHE A 24 -1.71 -14.22 8.85
N PRO A 25 -1.68 -12.89 8.75
CA PRO A 25 -2.06 -12.03 9.86
C PRO A 25 -3.56 -12.08 10.10
N ASN A 26 -3.99 -12.00 11.36
CA ASN A 26 -5.40 -11.78 11.67
C ASN A 26 -5.77 -10.30 11.40
N VAL A 27 -6.06 -9.98 10.14
CA VAL A 27 -6.33 -8.60 9.69
C VAL A 27 -7.54 -7.98 10.42
N GLN A 28 -8.49 -8.78 10.91
CA GLN A 28 -9.65 -8.29 11.69
C GLN A 28 -9.27 -7.69 13.05
N ALA A 29 -8.06 -7.95 13.55
CA ALA A 29 -7.58 -7.41 14.82
C ALA A 29 -7.02 -5.97 14.69
N TYR A 30 -7.05 -5.38 13.50
CA TYR A 30 -6.48 -4.06 13.22
C TYR A 30 -7.56 -3.08 12.77
N ASP A 31 -7.39 -1.80 13.11
CA ASP A 31 -8.31 -0.71 12.74
C ASP A 31 -8.21 -0.32 11.26
N ALA A 32 -7.07 -0.62 10.63
CA ALA A 32 -6.76 -0.29 9.25
C ALA A 32 -5.72 -1.25 8.67
N MET A 33 -5.73 -1.39 7.34
CA MET A 33 -4.71 -2.13 6.59
C MET A 33 -4.02 -1.22 5.59
N LEU A 34 -2.69 -1.17 5.61
CA LEU A 34 -1.89 -0.54 4.57
C LEU A 34 -1.29 -1.63 3.69
N ILE A 35 -1.62 -1.62 2.40
CA ILE A 35 -1.11 -2.62 1.44
C ILE A 35 -0.22 -1.96 0.38
N GLY A 36 1.01 -2.48 0.27
CA GLY A 36 2.02 -2.04 -0.67
C GLY A 36 2.17 -3.00 -1.83
N SER A 37 2.28 -2.51 -3.07
CA SER A 37 2.56 -3.36 -4.24
C SER A 37 3.36 -2.65 -5.32
N TYR A 38 4.33 -3.34 -5.90
CA TYR A 38 4.94 -2.93 -7.17
C TYR A 38 4.06 -3.36 -8.35
N THR A 39 4.30 -2.79 -9.54
CA THR A 39 3.57 -3.17 -10.76
C THR A 39 4.40 -4.15 -11.60
N TRP A 40 3.77 -5.22 -12.09
CA TRP A 40 4.43 -6.29 -12.84
C TRP A 40 3.98 -6.35 -14.29
N ASN A 41 4.91 -6.67 -15.21
CA ASN A 41 4.63 -6.83 -16.64
C ASN A 41 3.84 -5.62 -17.21
N ASN A 42 2.85 -5.84 -18.06
CA ASN A 42 1.97 -4.81 -18.61
C ASN A 42 0.91 -4.32 -17.59
N GLY A 43 1.36 -3.75 -16.47
CA GLY A 43 0.48 -3.09 -15.52
C GLY A 43 -0.29 -4.03 -14.56
N GLN A 44 0.17 -5.27 -14.37
CA GLN A 44 -0.50 -6.28 -13.56
C GLN A 44 -0.11 -6.16 -12.08
N THR A 45 -1.06 -6.49 -11.20
CA THR A 45 -0.76 -6.79 -9.80
C THR A 45 0.04 -8.10 -9.71
N PRO A 46 1.14 -8.18 -8.94
CA PRO A 46 1.93 -9.40 -8.74
C PRO A 46 1.06 -10.56 -8.26
N PHE A 47 1.44 -11.79 -8.64
CA PHE A 47 0.65 -12.99 -8.33
C PHE A 47 0.49 -13.18 -6.82
N ASP A 48 1.57 -13.06 -6.05
CA ASP A 48 1.54 -13.25 -4.59
C ASP A 48 0.64 -12.22 -3.90
N VAL A 49 0.54 -10.99 -4.44
CA VAL A 49 -0.37 -9.98 -3.91
C VAL A 49 -1.82 -10.33 -4.23
N LYS A 50 -2.10 -10.92 -5.40
CA LYS A 50 -3.45 -11.41 -5.72
C LYS A 50 -3.84 -12.59 -4.83
N ASP A 51 -2.92 -13.51 -4.60
CA ASP A 51 -3.13 -14.66 -3.71
C ASP A 51 -3.38 -14.18 -2.28
N PHE A 52 -2.58 -13.24 -1.76
CA PHE A 52 -2.85 -12.61 -0.47
C PHE A 52 -4.25 -11.98 -0.38
N VAL A 53 -4.68 -11.24 -1.40
CA VAL A 53 -6.03 -10.66 -1.45
C VAL A 53 -7.11 -11.75 -1.52
N ALA A 54 -6.86 -12.86 -2.23
CA ALA A 54 -7.79 -13.98 -2.32
C ALA A 54 -7.90 -14.75 -0.99
N ASP A 55 -6.76 -15.02 -0.35
CA ASP A 55 -6.64 -15.72 0.94
C ASP A 55 -7.26 -14.92 2.08
N LEU A 56 -7.18 -13.58 2.01
CA LEU A 56 -7.90 -12.72 2.94
C LEU A 56 -9.40 -12.98 2.90
N GLY A 57 -9.97 -13.25 1.71
CA GLY A 57 -11.35 -13.71 1.53
C GLY A 57 -12.45 -12.67 1.80
N TYR A 58 -12.11 -11.48 2.29
CA TYR A 58 -13.01 -10.35 2.50
C TYR A 58 -12.28 -9.02 2.26
N LYS A 59 -13.02 -7.91 2.28
CA LYS A 59 -12.46 -6.56 2.21
C LYS A 59 -12.47 -5.95 3.61
N PRO A 60 -11.30 -5.72 4.25
CA PRO A 60 -11.24 -5.00 5.51
C PRO A 60 -11.80 -3.59 5.36
N GLU A 61 -12.22 -3.01 6.49
CA GLU A 61 -12.49 -1.58 6.57
C GLU A 61 -11.17 -0.81 6.55
N ASN A 62 -11.20 0.45 6.09
CA ASN A 62 -10.06 1.36 6.09
C ASN A 62 -8.76 0.77 5.48
N VAL A 63 -8.82 0.42 4.20
CA VAL A 63 -7.64 -0.02 3.46
C VAL A 63 -7.01 1.15 2.71
N PHE A 64 -5.73 1.40 2.95
CA PHE A 64 -4.95 2.41 2.24
C PHE A 64 -3.86 1.75 1.41
N VAL A 65 -3.63 2.27 0.22
CA VAL A 65 -2.75 1.60 -0.75
C VAL A 65 -1.59 2.49 -1.14
N PHE A 66 -0.41 1.90 -1.21
CA PHE A 66 0.78 2.55 -1.73
C PHE A 66 1.51 1.62 -2.70
N GLY A 67 2.37 2.19 -3.55
CA GLY A 67 3.15 1.41 -4.49
C GLY A 67 4.40 2.14 -4.94
N THR A 68 5.37 1.35 -5.35
CA THR A 68 6.53 1.84 -6.08
C THR A 68 6.44 1.35 -7.53
N GLY A 69 6.93 2.17 -8.46
CA GLY A 69 6.92 1.86 -9.87
C GLY A 69 8.01 2.64 -10.58
N ASP A 70 8.10 2.45 -11.90
CA ASP A 70 9.06 3.17 -12.70
C ASP A 70 8.42 3.56 -14.03
N THR A 71 8.34 4.88 -14.26
CA THR A 71 7.71 5.48 -15.44
C THR A 71 8.37 5.07 -16.75
N GLN A 72 9.62 4.54 -16.72
CA GLN A 72 10.26 4.00 -17.92
C GLN A 72 9.52 2.79 -18.50
N PHE A 73 8.74 2.06 -17.70
CA PHE A 73 8.01 0.85 -18.12
C PHE A 73 6.56 1.16 -18.49
N GLY A 74 6.36 1.99 -19.51
CA GLY A 74 5.04 2.29 -20.08
C GLY A 74 4.43 3.63 -19.67
N GLY A 75 5.25 4.55 -19.15
CA GLY A 75 4.84 5.92 -18.84
C GLY A 75 3.83 6.01 -17.69
N ASP A 76 3.16 7.15 -17.61
CA ASP A 76 2.22 7.48 -16.54
C ASP A 76 1.03 6.52 -16.47
N ASP A 77 0.62 5.94 -17.62
CA ASP A 77 -0.49 5.00 -17.71
C ASP A 77 -0.21 3.68 -16.96
N MET A 78 1.05 3.26 -16.90
CA MET A 78 1.48 2.02 -16.23
C MET A 78 2.10 2.28 -14.86
N PHE A 79 2.51 3.51 -14.58
CA PHE A 79 3.18 3.88 -13.34
C PHE A 79 2.30 3.57 -12.12
N CYS A 80 2.78 2.65 -11.27
CA CYS A 80 2.08 2.14 -10.08
C CYS A 80 0.64 1.64 -10.33
N LEU A 81 0.33 1.14 -11.53
CA LEU A 81 -1.03 0.73 -11.89
C LEU A 81 -1.60 -0.39 -10.99
N ALA A 82 -0.73 -1.26 -10.43
CA ALA A 82 -1.16 -2.25 -9.46
C ALA A 82 -1.72 -1.62 -8.17
N ALA A 83 -1.09 -0.57 -7.67
CA ALA A 83 -1.56 0.18 -6.50
C ALA A 83 -2.89 0.89 -6.78
N GLU A 84 -3.04 1.49 -7.97
CA GLU A 84 -4.32 2.11 -8.36
C GLU A 84 -5.46 1.08 -8.45
N LYS A 85 -5.19 -0.09 -9.02
CA LYS A 85 -6.17 -1.19 -9.10
C LYS A 85 -6.57 -1.68 -7.71
N LEU A 86 -5.61 -1.85 -6.80
CA LEU A 86 -5.87 -2.24 -5.41
C LEU A 86 -6.67 -1.16 -4.66
N ALA A 87 -6.33 0.12 -4.83
CA ALA A 87 -7.06 1.22 -4.21
C ALA A 87 -8.52 1.26 -4.66
N ARG A 88 -8.78 1.07 -5.95
CA ARG A 88 -10.15 0.95 -6.49
C ARG A 88 -10.85 -0.30 -5.94
N PHE A 89 -10.19 -1.44 -5.92
CA PHE A 89 -10.76 -2.70 -5.43
C PHE A 89 -11.19 -2.59 -3.96
N TYR A 90 -10.36 -2.00 -3.10
CA TYR A 90 -10.63 -1.85 -1.68
C TYR A 90 -11.44 -0.60 -1.32
N HIS A 91 -11.79 0.25 -2.29
CA HIS A 91 -12.41 1.56 -2.06
C HIS A 91 -11.60 2.41 -1.07
N SER A 92 -10.29 2.49 -1.30
CA SER A 92 -9.37 3.23 -0.45
C SER A 92 -9.87 4.66 -0.20
N PRO A 93 -9.92 5.13 1.06
CA PRO A 93 -10.40 6.48 1.37
C PRO A 93 -9.53 7.59 0.77
N LEU A 94 -8.25 7.29 0.53
CA LEU A 94 -7.30 8.20 -0.09
C LEU A 94 -6.86 7.66 -1.46
N PRO A 95 -6.46 8.53 -2.39
CA PRO A 95 -5.71 8.11 -3.57
C PRO A 95 -4.49 7.26 -3.19
N SER A 96 -4.16 6.28 -4.01
CA SER A 96 -2.96 5.47 -3.79
C SER A 96 -1.71 6.34 -3.84
N LEU A 97 -0.80 6.17 -2.87
CA LEU A 97 0.53 6.78 -2.94
C LEU A 97 1.37 6.09 -4.02
N LYS A 98 1.88 6.87 -4.98
CA LYS A 98 2.70 6.38 -6.10
C LYS A 98 4.11 6.94 -5.93
N VAL A 99 5.11 6.08 -5.91
CA VAL A 99 6.52 6.46 -5.71
C VAL A 99 7.36 5.95 -6.88
N GLU A 100 8.10 6.86 -7.52
CA GLU A 100 9.07 6.56 -8.57
C GLU A 100 10.32 5.95 -7.93
N GLN A 101 10.52 4.66 -8.19
CA GLN A 101 11.55 3.78 -7.63
C GLN A 101 11.60 3.78 -6.10
N SER A 102 12.37 4.71 -5.52
CA SER A 102 12.53 4.88 -4.07
C SER A 102 12.20 6.33 -3.73
N PRO A 103 11.56 6.59 -2.58
CA PRO A 103 11.23 7.95 -2.19
C PRO A 103 12.53 8.72 -1.97
N ARG A 104 12.74 9.73 -2.81
CA ARG A 104 13.90 10.64 -2.78
C ARG A 104 13.44 12.04 -3.11
N GLY A 105 14.08 13.04 -2.50
CA GLY A 105 13.76 14.44 -2.77
C GLY A 105 12.31 14.77 -2.38
N GLU A 106 11.54 15.36 -3.27
CA GLU A 106 10.16 15.79 -2.98
C GLU A 106 9.23 14.63 -2.60
N GLN A 107 9.49 13.41 -3.11
CA GLN A 107 8.68 12.23 -2.80
C GLN A 107 8.75 11.82 -1.32
N GLU A 108 9.83 12.17 -0.60
CA GLU A 108 9.89 11.94 0.86
C GLU A 108 8.78 12.73 1.58
N GLN A 109 8.57 13.97 1.16
CA GLN A 109 7.51 14.82 1.71
C GLN A 109 6.12 14.35 1.27
N GLU A 110 5.97 13.83 0.05
CA GLU A 110 4.71 13.24 -0.42
C GLU A 110 4.32 12.02 0.42
N VAL A 111 5.28 11.15 0.74
CA VAL A 111 5.04 9.99 1.62
C VAL A 111 4.58 10.45 3.02
N ILE A 112 5.23 11.48 3.59
CA ILE A 112 4.83 12.05 4.89
C ILE A 112 3.42 12.65 4.82
N ASN A 113 3.11 13.39 3.76
CA ASN A 113 1.80 14.03 3.59
C ASN A 113 0.69 12.98 3.43
N TRP A 114 0.95 11.93 2.67
CA TRP A 114 0.02 10.81 2.52
C TRP A 114 -0.22 10.10 3.86
N MET A 115 0.85 9.82 4.62
CA MET A 115 0.75 9.24 5.97
C MET A 115 -0.10 10.12 6.90
N LYS A 116 0.11 11.44 6.90
CA LYS A 116 -0.73 12.38 7.67
C LYS A 116 -2.20 12.31 7.26
N GLY A 117 -2.47 12.15 5.96
CA GLY A 117 -3.82 11.92 5.46
C GLY A 117 -4.45 10.65 6.05
N VAL A 118 -3.70 9.55 6.08
CA VAL A 118 -4.15 8.28 6.69
C VAL A 118 -4.48 8.48 8.17
N LEU A 119 -3.57 9.10 8.94
CA LEU A 119 -3.80 9.37 10.37
C LEU A 119 -5.02 10.27 10.61
N THR A 120 -5.21 11.27 9.74
CA THR A 120 -6.35 12.20 9.84
C THR A 120 -7.68 11.48 9.57
N TRP A 121 -7.70 10.52 8.64
CA TRP A 121 -8.88 9.71 8.37
C TRP A 121 -9.23 8.76 9.51
N LEU A 122 -8.22 8.23 10.22
CA LEU A 122 -8.39 7.28 11.31
C LEU A 122 -8.69 7.92 12.68
N SER A 123 -8.61 9.25 12.78
CA SER A 123 -8.90 10.02 13.99
C SER A 123 -10.39 10.26 14.18
#